data_AF-A0A7W7MA61-F1
#
_entry.id   AF-A0A7W7MA61-F1
#
_cell.length_a   1.000
_cell.length_b   1.000
_cell.length_c   1.000
_cell.angle_alpha   90.00
_cell.angle_beta   90.00
_cell.angle_gamma   90.00
#
_symmetry.space_group_name_H-M   'P 1'
#
loop_
_entity.id
_entity.type
_entity.pdbx_description
1 polymer ?
#
loop_
_entity_poly.entity_id
_entity_poly.type
_entity_poly.pdbx_seq_one_letter_code
_entity_poly.pdbx_strand_id
1 'polypeptide(L)'
;MTDASGRVLPEADLAAIFGVLVTVHGELTAERLDPELVSRLVRRLSRHGPLADGASAGELNALLADLCRRMHWAMGADDEYPAPSPRTVTYQLGLPDEQAAETVAGQLASEGGVTATFPPPAGSSAFEETSGSSALEGTAGGEPACWQVKATFPDLVPSTENRQRTEHLTRLAEQNGGRYLGAEF
;
A
#
# COMPACT_ATOMS: atom_id res chain seq x y z
N MET A 1 9.71 -4.80 37.43
CA MET A 1 10.36 -4.09 36.31
C MET A 1 11.61 -4.86 35.95
N THR A 2 11.52 -5.73 34.94
CA THR A 2 12.66 -6.49 34.43
C THR A 2 13.54 -5.55 33.63
N ASP A 3 14.75 -5.34 34.14
CA ASP A 3 15.82 -4.57 33.52
C ASP A 3 16.23 -5.30 32.23
N ALA A 4 15.69 -4.85 31.09
CA ALA A 4 16.08 -5.36 29.79
C ALA A 4 17.47 -4.80 29.48
N SER A 5 18.50 -5.45 30.03
CA SER A 5 19.90 -5.15 29.72
C SER A 5 20.17 -5.57 28.27
N GLY A 6 19.76 -4.70 27.33
CA GLY A 6 19.97 -4.87 25.91
C GLY A 6 21.47 -4.83 25.62
N ARG A 7 21.98 -5.87 24.94
CA ARG A 7 23.34 -5.82 24.40
C ARG A 7 23.40 -4.69 23.38
N VAL A 8 24.21 -3.69 23.67
CA VAL A 8 24.44 -2.54 22.77
C VAL A 8 25.35 -2.99 21.64
N LEU A 9 24.96 -2.70 20.40
CA LEU A 9 25.81 -2.91 19.23
C LEU A 9 26.99 -1.92 19.27
N PRO A 10 28.22 -2.36 18.95
CA PRO A 10 29.34 -1.44 18.76
C PRO A 10 29.01 -0.36 17.72
N GLU A 11 29.51 0.86 17.93
CA GLU A 11 29.27 1.99 17.02
C GLU A 11 29.73 1.70 15.58
N ALA A 12 30.85 0.99 15.42
CA ALA A 12 31.35 0.57 14.11
C ALA A 12 30.36 -0.35 13.37
N ASP A 13 29.69 -1.25 14.09
CA ASP A 13 28.70 -2.16 13.51
C ASP A 13 27.42 -1.39 13.14
N LEU A 14 26.98 -0.45 13.98
CA LEU A 14 25.85 0.43 13.68
C LEU A 14 26.12 1.28 12.43
N ALA A 15 27.30 1.88 12.32
CA ALA A 15 27.71 2.66 11.16
C ALA A 15 27.76 1.81 9.88
N ALA A 16 28.27 0.56 9.97
CA ALA A 16 28.28 -0.36 8.83
C ALA A 16 26.86 -0.73 8.38
N ILE A 17 25.97 -1.08 9.32
CA ILE A 17 24.56 -1.39 9.02
C ILE A 17 23.87 -0.17 8.40
N PHE A 18 24.10 1.02 8.96
CA PHE A 18 23.54 2.26 8.43
C PHE A 18 24.02 2.54 7.00
N GLY A 19 25.31 2.37 6.72
CA GLY A 19 25.86 2.52 5.37
C GLY A 19 25.21 1.59 4.35
N VAL A 20 24.95 0.33 4.73
CA VAL A 20 24.22 -0.63 3.88
C VAL A 20 22.79 -0.18 3.64
N LEU A 21 22.07 0.23 4.70
CA LEU A 21 20.68 0.70 4.58
C LEU A 21 20.57 1.92 3.67
N VAL A 22 21.43 2.93 3.86
CA VAL A 22 21.45 4.14 3.04
C VAL A 22 21.75 3.82 1.57
N THR A 23 22.69 2.90 1.32
CA THR A 23 23.03 2.48 -0.05
C THR A 23 21.85 1.78 -0.71
N VAL A 24 21.26 0.78 -0.07
CA VAL A 24 20.13 0.04 -0.63
C VAL A 24 18.92 0.95 -0.85
N HIS A 25 18.63 1.84 0.11
CA HIS A 25 17.55 2.83 -0.02
C HIS A 25 17.80 3.79 -1.20
N GLY A 26 19.02 4.27 -1.37
CA GLY A 26 19.40 5.14 -2.49
C GLY A 26 19.27 4.45 -3.85
N GLU A 27 19.75 3.21 -3.97
CA GLU A 27 19.61 2.43 -5.20
C GLU A 27 18.15 2.09 -5.53
N LEU A 28 17.33 1.80 -4.52
CA LEU A 28 15.91 1.54 -4.69
C LEU A 28 15.15 2.80 -5.14
N THR A 29 15.42 3.94 -4.49
CA THR A 29 14.82 5.25 -4.84
C THR A 29 15.21 5.68 -6.25
N ALA A 30 16.42 5.35 -6.70
CA ALA A 30 16.90 5.64 -8.05
C ALA A 30 16.43 4.62 -9.11
N GLU A 31 15.61 3.63 -8.74
CA GLU A 31 15.15 2.54 -9.61
C GLU A 31 16.31 1.73 -10.25
N ARG A 32 17.45 1.66 -9.56
CA ARG A 32 18.66 0.95 -10.04
C ARG A 32 18.85 -0.42 -9.40
N LEU A 33 18.06 -0.75 -8.38
CA LEU A 33 18.10 -2.06 -7.74
C LEU A 33 17.46 -3.12 -8.63
N ASP A 34 18.11 -4.28 -8.77
CA ASP A 34 17.57 -5.43 -9.50
C ASP A 34 16.16 -5.80 -8.98
N PRO A 35 15.12 -5.86 -9.84
CA PRO A 35 13.76 -6.24 -9.43
C PRO A 35 13.65 -7.59 -8.72
N GLU A 36 14.51 -8.56 -9.06
CA GLU A 36 14.56 -9.85 -8.37
C GLU A 36 15.12 -9.71 -6.95
N LEU A 37 16.10 -8.82 -6.75
CA LEU A 37 16.62 -8.48 -5.42
C LEU A 37 15.55 -7.76 -4.59
N VAL A 38 14.82 -6.81 -5.17
CA VAL A 38 13.68 -6.14 -4.52
C VAL A 38 12.68 -7.19 -4.02
N SER A 39 12.26 -8.09 -4.91
CA SER A 39 11.30 -9.16 -4.60
C SER A 39 11.80 -10.09 -3.49
N ARG A 40 13.10 -10.40 -3.46
CA ARG A 40 13.73 -11.18 -2.38
C ARG A 40 13.75 -10.44 -1.05
N LEU A 41 14.08 -9.15 -1.05
CA LEU A 41 14.11 -8.32 0.15
C LEU A 41 12.71 -8.19 0.75
N VAL A 42 11.71 -7.89 -0.09
CA VAL A 42 10.29 -7.88 0.29
C VAL A 42 9.93 -9.21 0.95
N ARG A 43 10.09 -10.34 0.26
CA ARG A 43 9.73 -11.67 0.79
C ARG A 43 10.44 -12.00 2.10
N ARG A 44 11.73 -11.63 2.23
CA ARG A 44 12.51 -11.86 3.45
C ARG A 44 11.97 -11.04 4.62
N LEU A 45 11.69 -9.76 4.37
CA LEU A 45 11.19 -8.82 5.38
C LEU A 45 9.70 -9.01 5.69
N SER A 46 8.91 -9.62 4.80
CA SER A 46 7.56 -10.08 5.13
C SER A 46 7.61 -11.28 6.08
N ARG A 47 8.51 -12.24 5.80
CA ARG A 47 8.61 -13.47 6.61
C ARG A 47 9.25 -13.27 7.98
N HIS A 48 10.23 -12.39 8.09
CA HIS A 48 11.05 -12.24 9.31
C HIS A 48 11.14 -10.81 9.82
N GLY A 49 10.49 -9.87 9.13
CA GLY A 49 10.61 -8.46 9.42
C GLY A 49 9.24 -7.79 9.56
N PRO A 50 9.21 -6.46 9.43
CA PRO A 50 8.01 -5.68 9.69
C PRO A 50 7.14 -5.45 8.44
N LEU A 51 7.46 -6.04 7.27
CA LEU A 51 6.59 -5.89 6.09
C LEU A 51 5.39 -6.85 6.18
N ALA A 52 4.28 -6.47 5.58
CA ALA A 52 3.14 -7.38 5.39
C ALA A 52 3.44 -8.41 4.28
N ASP A 53 2.71 -9.53 4.27
CA ASP A 53 2.75 -10.47 3.15
C ASP A 53 2.21 -9.79 1.89
N GLY A 54 2.95 -9.93 0.78
CA GLY A 54 2.59 -9.30 -0.49
C GLY A 54 2.96 -7.80 -0.60
N ALA A 55 3.79 -7.28 0.32
CA ALA A 55 4.22 -5.89 0.28
C ALA A 55 4.89 -5.48 -1.05
N SER A 56 4.72 -4.23 -1.42
CA SER A 56 5.24 -3.60 -2.63
C SER A 56 6.68 -3.08 -2.48
N ALA A 57 7.29 -2.68 -3.61
CA ALA A 57 8.58 -1.98 -3.60
C ALA A 57 8.51 -0.62 -2.90
N GLY A 58 7.39 0.10 -3.01
CA GLY A 58 7.16 1.36 -2.29
C GLY A 58 7.14 1.15 -0.77
N GLU A 59 6.50 0.08 -0.30
CA GLU A 59 6.49 -0.27 1.12
C GLU A 59 7.88 -0.63 1.65
N LEU A 60 8.68 -1.35 0.85
CA LEU A 60 10.08 -1.61 1.14
C LEU A 60 10.87 -0.29 1.23
N ASN A 61 10.70 0.61 0.27
CA ASN A 61 11.41 1.88 0.22
C ASN A 61 11.15 2.71 1.48
N ALA A 62 9.89 2.88 1.85
CA ALA A 62 9.54 3.65 3.03
C ALA A 62 9.95 2.95 4.33
N LEU A 63 9.98 1.61 4.38
CA LEU A 63 10.55 0.89 5.54
C LEU A 63 12.04 1.18 5.69
N LEU A 64 12.79 1.18 4.59
CA LEU A 64 14.22 1.51 4.62
C LEU A 64 14.45 2.95 5.08
N ALA A 65 13.61 3.90 4.64
CA ALA A 65 13.65 5.28 5.14
C ALA A 65 13.41 5.36 6.66
N ASP A 66 12.42 4.62 7.19
CA ASP A 66 12.16 4.54 8.63
C ASP A 66 13.34 3.93 9.40
N LEU A 67 13.94 2.87 8.88
CA LEU A 67 15.11 2.22 9.48
C LEU A 67 16.33 3.15 9.48
N CYS A 68 16.58 3.90 8.39
CA CYS A 68 17.64 4.89 8.33
C CYS A 68 17.50 5.94 9.45
N ARG A 69 16.29 6.48 9.66
CA ARG A 69 16.05 7.46 10.73
C ARG A 69 16.24 6.87 12.12
N ARG A 70 15.74 5.65 12.37
CA ARG A 70 15.92 4.96 13.65
C ARG A 70 17.38 4.63 13.94
N MET A 71 18.15 4.27 12.92
CA MET A 71 19.59 4.07 13.04
C MET A 71 20.31 5.38 13.35
N HIS A 72 19.93 6.47 12.71
CA HIS A 72 20.45 7.81 13.00
C HIS A 72 20.20 8.21 14.46
N TRP A 73 18.97 8.01 14.95
CA TRP A 73 18.62 8.17 16.36
C TRP A 73 19.46 7.27 17.27
N ALA A 74 19.62 5.99 16.94
CA ALA A 74 20.39 5.03 17.74
C ALA A 74 21.88 5.38 17.84
N MET A 75 22.40 6.16 16.88
CA MET A 75 23.77 6.72 16.90
C MET A 75 23.87 8.02 17.72
N GLY A 76 22.79 8.47 18.35
CA GLY A 76 22.79 9.63 19.27
C GLY A 76 22.49 10.98 18.62
N ALA A 77 21.88 11.00 17.44
CA ALA A 77 21.60 12.24 16.73
C ALA A 77 20.39 13.04 17.26
N ASP A 78 19.41 12.36 17.87
CA ASP A 78 18.16 12.95 18.31
C ASP A 78 17.77 12.41 19.70
N ASP A 79 17.10 13.23 20.51
CA ASP A 79 16.68 12.86 21.88
C ASP A 79 15.39 12.01 21.91
N GLU A 80 14.54 12.14 20.88
CA GLU A 80 13.24 11.47 20.79
C GLU A 80 13.27 10.35 19.73
N TYR A 81 12.72 9.18 20.07
CA TYR A 81 12.66 8.06 19.14
C TYR A 81 11.76 8.41 17.94
N PRO A 82 12.26 8.29 16.68
CA PRO A 82 11.53 8.76 15.53
C PRO A 82 10.26 7.93 15.29
N ALA A 83 9.12 8.62 15.25
CA ALA A 83 7.86 8.03 14.83
C ALA A 83 7.96 7.52 13.37
N PRO A 84 7.24 6.43 13.01
CA PRO A 84 7.16 6.01 11.62
C PRO A 84 6.53 7.12 10.77
N SER A 85 7.00 7.31 9.54
CA SER A 85 6.44 8.36 8.67
C SER A 85 5.08 7.93 8.11
N PRO A 86 4.06 8.81 8.13
CA PRO A 86 2.85 8.58 7.35
C PRO A 86 3.22 8.50 5.87
N ARG A 87 2.58 7.56 5.18
CA ARG A 87 2.79 7.27 3.76
C ARG A 87 1.53 7.63 3.01
N THR A 88 1.69 8.16 1.81
CA THR A 88 0.55 8.39 0.93
C THR A 88 0.14 7.04 0.37
N VAL A 89 -1.07 6.60 0.69
CA VAL A 89 -1.64 5.34 0.17
C VAL A 89 -2.84 5.69 -0.69
N THR A 90 -2.81 5.27 -1.96
CA THR A 90 -3.91 5.44 -2.90
C THR A 90 -4.70 4.14 -3.00
N TYR A 91 -5.90 4.16 -2.45
CA TYR A 91 -6.85 3.06 -2.51
C TYR A 91 -7.70 3.13 -3.77
N GLN A 92 -8.04 1.98 -4.33
CA GLN A 92 -8.82 1.87 -5.55
C GLN A 92 -10.10 1.06 -5.30
N LEU A 93 -11.23 1.61 -5.74
CA LEU A 93 -12.55 0.99 -5.64
C LEU A 93 -13.19 0.93 -7.03
N GLY A 94 -13.86 -0.18 -7.35
CA GLY A 94 -14.61 -0.38 -8.58
C GLY A 94 -16.11 -0.38 -8.30
N LEU A 95 -16.85 0.53 -8.94
CA LEU A 95 -18.25 0.87 -8.66
C LEU A 95 -19.11 0.64 -9.92
N PRO A 96 -20.39 0.27 -9.77
CA PRO A 96 -21.23 -0.12 -10.90
C PRO A 96 -21.60 1.05 -11.83
N ASP A 97 -21.80 2.24 -11.27
CA ASP A 97 -22.24 3.44 -11.99
C ASP A 97 -21.62 4.72 -11.42
N GLU A 98 -21.86 5.82 -12.14
CA GLU A 98 -21.34 7.16 -11.82
C GLU A 98 -21.86 7.65 -10.47
N GLN A 99 -23.15 7.44 -10.19
CA GLN A 99 -23.79 7.92 -8.96
C GLN A 99 -23.20 7.24 -7.72
N ALA A 100 -22.97 5.93 -7.79
CA ALA A 100 -22.30 5.17 -6.75
C ALA A 100 -20.86 5.65 -6.56
N ALA A 101 -20.13 5.91 -7.65
CA ALA A 101 -18.77 6.43 -7.61
C ALA A 101 -18.69 7.83 -6.96
N GLU A 102 -19.58 8.75 -7.33
CA GLU A 102 -19.68 10.09 -6.73
C GLU A 102 -20.05 10.03 -5.24
N THR A 103 -21.00 9.17 -4.88
CA THR A 103 -21.42 8.97 -3.48
C THR A 103 -20.25 8.52 -2.61
N VAL A 104 -19.52 7.49 -3.06
CA VAL A 104 -18.35 6.98 -2.36
C VAL A 104 -17.21 8.01 -2.33
N ALA A 105 -16.93 8.69 -3.45
CA ALA A 105 -15.91 9.73 -3.49
C ALA A 105 -16.21 10.90 -2.54
N GLY A 106 -17.48 11.31 -2.43
CA GLY A 106 -17.94 12.34 -1.49
C GLY A 106 -17.77 11.91 -0.03
N GLN A 107 -18.10 10.66 0.30
CA GLN A 107 -17.88 10.15 1.65
C GLN A 107 -16.39 10.10 2.00
N LEU A 108 -15.54 9.58 1.10
CA LEU A 108 -14.10 9.49 1.33
C LEU A 108 -13.44 10.87 1.44
N ALA A 109 -13.92 11.86 0.69
CA ALA A 109 -13.48 13.24 0.84
C ALA A 109 -13.86 13.81 2.23
N SER A 110 -15.05 13.48 2.75
CA SER A 110 -15.48 13.89 4.10
C SER A 110 -14.65 13.25 5.22
N GLU A 111 -14.06 12.07 4.95
CA GLU A 111 -13.14 11.36 5.84
C GLU A 111 -11.68 11.89 5.71
N GLY A 112 -11.44 12.93 4.91
CA GLY A 112 -10.12 13.57 4.74
C GLY A 112 -9.28 13.01 3.60
N GLY A 113 -9.85 12.19 2.71
CA GLY A 113 -9.16 11.63 1.56
C GLY A 113 -9.14 12.60 0.37
N VAL A 114 -8.05 12.58 -0.41
CA VAL A 114 -8.03 13.23 -1.73
C VAL A 114 -8.56 12.22 -2.74
N THR A 115 -9.71 12.51 -3.35
CA THR A 115 -10.42 11.57 -4.22
C THR A 115 -10.40 11.98 -5.69
N ALA A 116 -10.41 10.99 -6.58
CA ALA A 116 -10.58 11.16 -8.01
C ALA A 116 -11.47 10.03 -8.56
N THR A 117 -12.41 10.39 -9.44
CA THR A 117 -13.31 9.45 -10.12
C THR A 117 -12.91 9.30 -11.58
N PHE A 118 -13.03 8.09 -12.10
CA PHE A 118 -12.70 7.76 -13.49
C PHE A 118 -13.83 6.93 -14.11
N PRO A 119 -14.27 7.27 -15.33
CA PRO A 119 -15.24 6.46 -16.04
C PRO A 119 -14.64 5.10 -16.43
N PRO A 120 -15.48 4.08 -16.69
CA PRO A 120 -15.01 2.81 -17.23
C PRO A 120 -14.26 3.02 -18.56
N PRO A 121 -13.23 2.20 -18.85
CA PRO A 121 -12.46 2.33 -20.08
C PRO A 121 -13.34 2.16 -21.31
N ALA A 122 -13.18 3.07 -22.28
CA ALA A 122 -13.96 3.03 -23.52
C ALA A 122 -13.78 1.68 -24.23
N GLY A 123 -14.88 0.98 -24.49
CA GLY A 123 -14.88 -0.32 -25.17
C GLY A 123 -15.09 -1.53 -24.26
N SER A 124 -15.15 -1.37 -22.93
CA SER A 124 -15.71 -2.41 -22.07
C SER A 124 -17.23 -2.31 -22.13
N SER A 125 -17.88 -3.20 -22.89
CA SER A 125 -19.34 -3.23 -22.97
C SER A 125 -19.93 -3.49 -21.59
N ALA A 126 -20.70 -2.52 -21.09
CA ALA A 126 -21.60 -2.75 -19.98
C ALA A 126 -22.47 -3.97 -20.30
N PHE A 127 -22.67 -4.79 -19.28
CA PHE A 127 -23.46 -6.02 -19.28
C PHE A 127 -24.79 -5.82 -20.03
N GLU A 128 -24.87 -6.16 -21.32
CA GLU A 128 -26.15 -6.47 -21.94
C GLU A 128 -26.56 -7.83 -21.35
N GLU A 129 -27.48 -7.81 -20.39
CA GLU A 129 -28.23 -8.99 -19.94
C GLU A 129 -28.94 -9.61 -21.14
N THR A 130 -28.19 -10.36 -21.93
CA THR A 130 -28.74 -11.15 -23.02
C THR A 130 -29.27 -12.41 -22.37
N SER A 131 -30.52 -12.34 -21.91
CA SER A 131 -31.34 -13.52 -21.62
C SER A 131 -31.46 -14.33 -22.91
N GLY A 132 -30.52 -15.26 -23.13
CA GLY A 132 -30.41 -15.98 -24.39
C GLY A 132 -29.36 -17.07 -24.34
N SER A 133 -29.78 -18.23 -23.82
CA SER A 133 -29.15 -19.55 -23.96
C SER A 133 -28.23 -19.73 -25.18
N SER A 134 -26.95 -20.01 -24.95
CA SER A 134 -26.25 -21.15 -25.55
C SER A 134 -24.86 -21.31 -24.94
N ALA A 135 -24.57 -22.52 -24.47
CA ALA A 135 -23.24 -22.96 -24.11
C ALA A 135 -22.32 -22.93 -25.34
N LEU A 136 -21.10 -22.42 -25.19
CA LEU A 136 -19.83 -23.05 -25.56
C LEU A 136 -18.65 -22.14 -25.19
N GLU A 137 -17.54 -22.81 -24.87
CA GLU A 137 -16.35 -22.34 -24.16
C GLU A 137 -15.58 -21.17 -24.79
N GLY A 138 -15.08 -20.29 -23.92
CA GLY A 138 -14.11 -19.24 -24.24
C GLY A 138 -13.89 -18.29 -23.06
N THR A 139 -13.07 -18.69 -22.09
CA THR A 139 -12.64 -17.87 -20.94
C THR A 139 -11.80 -16.68 -21.38
N ALA A 140 -12.47 -15.62 -21.81
CA ALA A 140 -12.01 -14.25 -21.63
C ALA A 140 -12.98 -13.61 -20.62
N GLY A 141 -12.78 -13.93 -19.34
CA GLY A 141 -13.49 -13.27 -18.24
C GLY A 141 -13.01 -11.83 -18.13
N GLY A 142 -13.42 -10.99 -19.09
CA GLY A 142 -13.25 -9.56 -19.00
C GLY A 142 -14.02 -9.09 -17.78
N GLU A 143 -13.32 -8.57 -16.78
CA GLU A 143 -13.99 -7.96 -15.65
C GLU A 143 -14.94 -6.88 -16.16
N PRO A 144 -16.17 -6.80 -15.63
CA PRO A 144 -17.15 -5.84 -16.11
C PRO A 144 -16.59 -4.43 -15.99
N ALA A 145 -16.90 -3.62 -17.00
CA ALA A 145 -16.69 -2.18 -17.01
C ALA A 145 -17.19 -1.58 -15.69
N CYS A 146 -16.30 -1.02 -14.87
CA CYS A 146 -16.70 -0.33 -13.63
C CYS A 146 -16.12 1.08 -13.59
N TRP A 147 -16.87 1.98 -12.97
CA TRP A 147 -16.34 3.28 -12.55
C TRP A 147 -15.25 3.05 -11.50
N GLN A 148 -14.17 3.82 -11.56
CA GLN A 148 -13.09 3.71 -10.57
C GLN A 148 -13.05 4.94 -9.68
N VAL A 149 -12.95 4.71 -8.37
CA VAL A 149 -12.65 5.75 -7.39
C VAL A 149 -11.26 5.49 -6.85
N LYS A 150 -10.38 6.49 -6.98
CA LYS A 150 -9.09 6.51 -6.28
C LYS A 150 -9.19 7.45 -5.08
N ALA A 151 -8.79 6.98 -3.91
CA ALA A 151 -8.80 7.77 -2.68
C ALA A 151 -7.46 7.70 -2.00
N THR A 152 -6.86 8.86 -1.74
CA THR A 152 -5.50 8.98 -1.21
C THR A 152 -5.53 9.48 0.23
N PHE A 153 -4.91 8.72 1.14
CA PHE A 153 -4.82 9.06 2.57
C PHE A 153 -3.36 9.01 3.06
N PRO A 154 -3.00 9.82 4.08
CA PRO A 154 -1.78 9.64 4.83
C PRO A 154 -1.98 8.50 5.84
N ASP A 155 -1.47 7.30 5.54
CA ASP A 155 -1.56 6.16 6.43
C ASP A 155 -0.17 5.62 6.79
N LEU A 156 -0.04 5.11 8.02
CA LEU A 156 1.13 4.36 8.42
C LEU A 156 0.99 2.94 7.88
N VAL A 157 1.96 2.48 7.07
CA VAL A 157 1.92 1.10 6.53
C VAL A 157 3.21 0.34 6.86
N PRO A 158 3.08 -0.89 7.40
CA PRO A 158 1.86 -1.52 7.89
C PRO A 158 1.43 -0.98 9.26
N SER A 159 0.13 -0.80 9.46
CA SER A 159 -0.45 -0.46 10.77
C SER A 159 -1.84 -1.07 10.94
N THR A 160 -2.33 -1.08 12.19
CA THR A 160 -3.73 -1.45 12.46
C THR A 160 -4.71 -0.47 11.81
N GLU A 161 -4.36 0.81 11.74
CA GLU A 161 -5.18 1.85 11.09
C GLU A 161 -5.32 1.58 9.58
N ASN A 162 -4.22 1.21 8.90
CA ASN A 162 -4.24 0.86 7.48
C ASN A 162 -5.11 -0.38 7.19
N ARG A 163 -5.07 -1.39 8.07
CA ARG A 163 -5.96 -2.58 7.96
C ARG A 163 -7.43 -2.20 8.17
N GLN A 164 -7.72 -1.41 9.20
CA GLN A 164 -9.07 -0.90 9.46
C GLN A 164 -9.60 -0.07 8.29
N ARG A 165 -8.74 0.76 7.66
CA ARG A 165 -9.10 1.51 6.46
C ARG A 165 -9.41 0.57 5.30
N THR A 166 -8.58 -0.44 5.06
CA THR A 166 -8.84 -1.44 4.00
C THR A 166 -10.17 -2.17 4.21
N GLU A 167 -10.46 -2.60 5.43
CA GLU A 167 -11.74 -3.25 5.80
C GLU A 167 -12.94 -2.29 5.68
N HIS A 168 -12.77 -1.02 6.05
CA HIS A 168 -13.79 0.03 5.89
C HIS A 168 -14.08 0.28 4.41
N LEU A 169 -13.05 0.48 3.59
CA LEU A 169 -13.18 0.74 2.16
C LEU A 169 -13.79 -0.44 1.40
N THR A 170 -13.46 -1.67 1.81
CA THR A 170 -14.07 -2.88 1.26
C THR A 170 -15.58 -2.88 1.52
N ARG A 171 -16.00 -2.67 2.77
CA ARG A 171 -17.43 -2.59 3.13
C ARG A 171 -18.14 -1.43 2.44
N LEU A 172 -17.50 -0.28 2.34
CA LEU A 172 -18.07 0.90 1.69
C LEU A 172 -18.32 0.64 0.20
N ALA A 173 -17.38 -0.01 -0.51
CA ALA A 173 -17.58 -0.39 -1.90
C ALA A 173 -18.73 -1.40 -2.03
N GLU A 174 -18.75 -2.45 -1.21
CA GLU A 174 -19.81 -3.49 -1.24
C GLU A 174 -21.21 -2.90 -0.98
N GLN A 175 -21.34 -1.96 -0.04
CA GLN A 175 -22.59 -1.27 0.26
C GLN A 175 -23.14 -0.46 -0.92
N ASN A 176 -22.26 -0.04 -1.84
CA ASN A 176 -22.60 0.69 -3.05
C ASN A 176 -22.56 -0.22 -4.30
N GLY A 177 -22.65 -1.54 -4.13
CA GLY A 177 -22.66 -2.51 -5.23
C GLY A 177 -21.33 -2.66 -5.97
N GLY A 178 -20.24 -2.14 -5.40
CA GLY A 178 -18.89 -2.19 -5.92
C GLY A 178 -17.99 -3.19 -5.19
N ARG A 179 -16.68 -3.08 -5.42
CA ARG A 179 -15.64 -3.89 -4.77
C ARG A 179 -14.35 -3.09 -4.57
N TYR A 180 -13.55 -3.53 -3.61
CA TYR A 180 -12.18 -3.06 -3.42
C TYR A 180 -11.26 -3.66 -4.49
N LEU A 181 -10.47 -2.83 -5.17
CA LEU A 181 -9.55 -3.25 -6.24
C LEU A 181 -8.09 -3.36 -5.76
N GLY A 182 -7.72 -2.60 -4.72
CA GLY A 182 -6.37 -2.64 -4.17
C GLY A 182 -5.91 -1.31 -3.58
N ALA A 183 -4.65 -1.27 -3.16
CA ALA A 183 -3.95 -0.06 -2.74
C ALA A 183 -2.59 0.03 -3.44
N GLU A 184 -2.19 1.26 -3.74
CA GLU A 184 -0.90 1.63 -4.31
C GLU A 184 -0.17 2.59 -3.36
N PHE A 185 1.16 2.57 -3.40
CA PHE A 185 2.09 3.33 -2.54
C PHE A 185 3.03 4.18 -3.38
#